data_AF-A0AAP0X4D0-F1
#
_entry.id   AF-A0AAP0X4D0-F1
#
_cell.length_a   1.000
_cell.length_b   1.000
_cell.length_c   1.000
_cell.angle_alpha   90.00
_cell.angle_beta   90.00
_cell.angle_gamma   90.00
#
_symmetry.space_group_name_H-M   'P 1'
#
loop_
_entity.id
_entity.type
_entity.pdbx_description
1 polymer ?
#
loop_
_entity_poly.entity_id
_entity_poly.type
_entity_poly.pdbx_seq_one_letter_code
_entity_poly.pdbx_strand_id
1 'polypeptide(L)'
;MGTNLPDSILFDTEWGTLTQFVDLPLIDQPFYGDAIYSFKDELKMLGVIIDFNEGAHFVAGGLKLPPEEPALIKADSALSLLQCVTSLRNSNKPSNQSLLEPLLKKLRGSKWLKTHMGYRSPEESVLYDAEWECHLNQLDAPFIDQEYHGTFSSVEKDVLKAIGVKTDIEEVCTLISQILTSHTQTCSIMRIYRFLEKFKWTPKFPGNYIYNVWIPDQHDTGGGKWVYWWNCILHDRSNLFGSHLHALDKYYEKELLPFLSMAFQVAEVLSFNKYLDLWNDWARGKQQGSPAELTSFWGYISEN
;
A
#
# COMPACT_ATOMS: atom_id res chain seq x y z
N MET A 1 -43.51 5.87 -18.61
CA MET A 1 -44.33 6.45 -17.51
C MET A 1 -44.02 5.64 -16.26
N GLY A 2 -43.45 6.15 -15.17
CA GLY A 2 -42.76 7.40 -14.91
C GLY A 2 -41.54 7.08 -14.04
N THR A 3 -40.41 7.72 -14.34
CA THR A 3 -39.23 7.72 -13.45
C THR A 3 -39.50 8.76 -12.36
N ASN A 4 -40.34 8.41 -11.38
CA ASN A 4 -40.51 9.22 -10.19
C ASN A 4 -39.28 9.00 -9.30
N LEU A 5 -38.43 10.00 -9.20
CA LEU A 5 -37.73 10.35 -7.97
C LEU A 5 -37.22 11.79 -8.18
N PRO A 6 -37.71 12.73 -7.38
CA PRO A 6 -36.82 13.17 -6.32
C PRO A 6 -37.42 12.78 -4.98
N ASP A 7 -37.03 11.61 -4.48
CA ASP A 7 -37.19 11.34 -3.05
C ASP A 7 -36.28 12.36 -2.35
N SER A 8 -36.89 13.27 -1.62
CA SER A 8 -36.16 14.26 -0.84
C SER A 8 -35.59 13.57 0.39
N ILE A 9 -34.46 14.06 0.89
CA ILE A 9 -33.81 13.54 2.09
C ILE A 9 -34.06 14.52 3.23
N LEU A 10 -34.55 14.03 4.36
CA LEU A 10 -34.52 14.81 5.59
C LEU A 10 -33.09 14.84 6.11
N PHE A 11 -32.56 16.03 6.34
CA PHE A 11 -31.16 16.19 6.79
C PHE A 11 -30.92 15.47 8.13
N ASP A 12 -29.76 14.83 8.21
CA ASP A 12 -29.19 14.23 9.42
C ASP A 12 -27.68 14.51 9.39
N THR A 13 -27.08 14.53 10.57
CA THR A 13 -25.65 14.66 10.79
C THR A 13 -24.81 13.66 9.99
N GLU A 14 -25.30 12.43 9.79
CA GLU A 14 -24.66 11.42 8.94
C GLU A 14 -24.58 11.86 7.47
N TRP A 15 -25.59 12.57 6.97
CA TRP A 15 -25.57 13.16 5.62
C TRP A 15 -24.60 14.34 5.52
N GLY A 16 -24.48 15.13 6.60
CA GLY A 16 -23.62 16.31 6.65
C GLY A 16 -22.15 16.04 6.36
N THR A 17 -21.66 14.82 6.60
CA THR A 17 -20.27 14.43 6.28
C THR A 17 -20.05 14.21 4.78
N LEU A 18 -21.11 13.94 4.02
CA LEU A 18 -21.08 13.58 2.60
C LEU A 18 -21.59 14.68 1.66
N THR A 19 -22.29 15.71 2.16
CA THR A 19 -22.79 16.84 1.34
C THR A 19 -21.70 17.60 0.61
N GLN A 20 -20.45 17.54 1.10
CA GLN A 20 -19.28 18.11 0.42
C GLN A 20 -18.85 17.31 -0.83
N PHE A 21 -19.28 16.05 -0.95
CA PHE A 21 -18.87 15.13 -2.02
C PHE A 21 -20.02 14.64 -2.90
N VAL A 22 -21.27 14.91 -2.51
CA VAL A 22 -22.48 14.47 -3.18
C VAL A 22 -23.50 15.60 -3.14
N ASP A 23 -24.11 15.89 -4.29
CA ASP A 23 -25.27 16.78 -4.34
C ASP A 23 -26.52 15.98 -3.93
N LEU A 24 -26.95 16.17 -2.68
CA LEU A 24 -28.07 15.44 -2.08
C LEU A 24 -29.35 16.30 -2.14
N PRO A 25 -30.52 15.73 -2.49
CA PRO A 25 -31.79 16.45 -2.52
C PRO A 25 -32.33 16.68 -1.09
N LEU A 26 -31.61 17.44 -0.28
CA LEU A 26 -31.97 17.74 1.10
C LEU A 26 -33.18 18.67 1.16
N ILE A 27 -34.08 18.40 2.11
CA ILE A 27 -35.16 19.33 2.46
C ILE A 27 -34.55 20.63 3.00
N ASP A 28 -35.07 21.77 2.52
CA ASP A 28 -34.66 23.11 2.94
C ASP A 28 -35.11 23.40 4.38
N GLN A 29 -34.32 22.99 5.36
CA GLN A 29 -34.59 23.27 6.78
C GLN A 29 -34.75 24.78 7.05
N PRO A 30 -33.91 25.70 6.53
CA PRO A 30 -34.14 27.13 6.70
C PRO A 30 -35.52 27.62 6.27
N PHE A 31 -36.10 27.03 5.21
CA PHE A 31 -37.44 27.38 4.75
C PHE A 31 -38.56 26.79 5.63
N TYR A 32 -38.47 25.50 6.00
CA TYR A 32 -39.53 24.81 6.75
C TYR A 32 -39.43 24.96 8.28
N GLY A 33 -38.26 25.36 8.79
CA GLY A 33 -37.95 25.44 10.22
C GLY A 33 -37.83 24.08 10.90
N ASP A 34 -37.42 24.09 12.17
CA ASP A 34 -37.16 22.86 12.94
C ASP A 34 -38.41 22.00 13.18
N ALA A 35 -39.61 22.57 12.99
CA ALA A 35 -40.86 21.84 13.09
C ALA A 35 -40.95 20.68 12.09
N ILE A 36 -40.21 20.74 10.98
CA ILE A 36 -40.19 19.66 9.97
C ILE A 36 -39.74 18.32 10.56
N TYR A 37 -38.84 18.34 11.55
CA TYR A 37 -38.35 17.14 12.22
C TYR A 37 -39.40 16.46 13.11
N SER A 38 -40.48 17.16 13.46
CA SER A 38 -41.61 16.60 14.21
C SER A 38 -42.52 15.72 13.33
N PHE A 39 -42.39 15.80 11.99
CA PHE A 39 -43.24 15.09 11.03
C PHE A 39 -42.52 13.92 10.35
N LYS A 40 -41.53 13.29 11.02
CA LYS A 40 -40.70 12.23 10.41
C LYS A 40 -41.53 11.07 9.86
N ASP A 41 -42.56 10.63 10.57
CA ASP A 41 -43.41 9.52 10.17
C ASP A 41 -44.24 9.88 8.94
N GLU A 42 -44.84 11.07 8.93
CA GLU A 42 -45.62 11.59 7.80
C GLU A 42 -44.74 11.80 6.56
N LEU A 43 -43.53 12.37 6.74
CA LEU A 43 -42.57 12.56 5.67
C LEU A 43 -42.13 11.20 5.10
N LYS A 44 -41.88 10.21 5.95
CA LYS A 44 -41.56 8.84 5.51
C LYS A 44 -42.71 8.23 4.71
N MET A 45 -43.96 8.42 5.14
CA MET A 45 -45.15 7.98 4.39
C MET A 45 -45.28 8.66 3.02
N LEU A 46 -44.82 9.90 2.89
CA LEU A 46 -44.79 10.65 1.64
C LEU A 46 -43.60 10.28 0.73
N GLY A 47 -42.72 9.38 1.16
CA GLY A 47 -41.55 8.93 0.39
C GLY A 47 -40.28 9.74 0.63
N VAL A 48 -40.26 10.63 1.63
CA VAL A 48 -39.03 11.29 2.06
C VAL A 48 -38.13 10.26 2.75
N ILE A 49 -36.86 10.27 2.38
CA ILE A 49 -35.85 9.42 2.99
C ILE A 49 -35.44 10.03 4.33
N ILE A 50 -35.71 9.28 5.39
CA ILE A 50 -35.34 9.65 6.75
C ILE A 50 -34.07 8.92 7.17
N ASP A 51 -33.95 7.63 6.83
CA ASP A 51 -32.87 6.77 7.28
C ASP A 51 -31.68 6.80 6.31
N PHE A 52 -30.46 6.96 6.83
CA PHE A 52 -29.23 7.02 6.03
C PHE A 52 -29.08 5.84 5.07
N ASN A 53 -29.36 4.64 5.57
CA ASN A 53 -29.22 3.39 4.82
C ASN A 53 -30.17 3.32 3.60
N GLU A 54 -31.30 4.03 3.62
CA GLU A 54 -32.25 4.05 2.50
C GLU A 54 -31.77 4.98 1.36
N GLY A 55 -31.01 6.03 1.68
CA GLY A 55 -30.50 7.01 0.72
C GLY A 55 -29.13 6.71 0.11
N ALA A 56 -28.51 5.57 0.43
CA ALA A 56 -27.17 5.20 -0.09
C ALA A 56 -27.06 5.22 -1.63
N HIS A 57 -28.18 5.09 -2.34
CA HIS A 57 -28.25 5.17 -3.80
C HIS A 57 -27.97 6.59 -4.35
N PHE A 58 -28.31 7.65 -3.61
CA PHE A 58 -27.94 9.02 -3.97
C PHE A 58 -26.43 9.22 -3.92
N VAL A 59 -25.80 8.70 -2.87
CA VAL A 59 -24.33 8.71 -2.73
C VAL A 59 -23.70 7.93 -3.87
N ALA A 60 -24.16 6.72 -4.16
CA ALA A 60 -23.60 5.91 -5.25
C ALA A 60 -23.71 6.58 -6.63
N GLY A 61 -24.82 7.26 -6.91
CA GLY A 61 -25.03 7.97 -8.17
C GLY A 61 -24.27 9.28 -8.29
N GLY A 62 -24.08 10.00 -7.17
CA GLY A 62 -23.60 11.39 -7.16
C GLY A 62 -22.19 11.63 -6.58
N LEU A 63 -21.57 10.63 -5.94
CA LEU A 63 -20.27 10.78 -5.26
C LEU A 63 -19.21 11.38 -6.17
N LYS A 64 -18.46 12.36 -5.68
CA LYS A 64 -17.28 12.96 -6.33
C LYS A 64 -16.23 13.23 -5.25
N LEU A 65 -15.22 12.38 -5.19
CA LEU A 65 -14.12 12.53 -4.24
C LEU A 65 -13.06 13.50 -4.82
N PRO A 66 -12.52 14.45 -4.02
CA PRO A 66 -11.51 15.39 -4.48
C PRO A 66 -10.15 14.69 -4.66
N PRO A 67 -9.64 14.53 -5.90
CA PRO A 67 -8.39 13.81 -6.13
C PRO A 67 -7.15 14.59 -5.64
N GLU A 68 -7.21 15.92 -5.66
CA GLU A 68 -6.09 16.81 -5.29
C GLU A 68 -6.05 17.12 -3.79
N GLU A 69 -7.20 17.01 -3.10
CA GLU A 69 -7.34 17.34 -1.68
C GLU A 69 -8.01 16.21 -0.88
N PRO A 70 -7.38 15.01 -0.82
CA PRO A 70 -7.97 13.87 -0.11
C PRO A 70 -8.13 14.11 1.40
N ALA A 71 -7.41 15.09 1.97
CA ALA A 71 -7.51 15.50 3.37
C ALA A 71 -8.88 16.09 3.75
N LEU A 72 -9.70 16.51 2.78
CA LEU A 72 -11.08 16.93 3.03
C LEU A 72 -11.97 15.76 3.47
N ILE A 73 -11.59 14.54 3.10
CA ILE A 73 -12.31 13.32 3.48
C ILE A 73 -11.88 12.95 4.90
N LYS A 74 -12.73 13.33 5.86
CA LYS A 74 -12.55 13.05 7.28
C LYS A 74 -12.89 11.60 7.61
N ALA A 75 -12.47 11.14 8.79
CA ALA A 75 -12.82 9.81 9.31
C ALA A 75 -14.32 9.51 9.23
N ASP A 76 -15.17 10.45 9.69
CA ASP A 76 -16.63 10.25 9.64
C ASP A 76 -17.15 10.10 8.21
N SER A 77 -16.66 10.90 7.26
CA SER A 77 -17.01 10.75 5.84
C SER A 77 -16.57 9.39 5.29
N ALA A 78 -15.37 8.92 5.66
CA ALA A 78 -14.87 7.61 5.28
C ALA A 78 -15.77 6.48 5.81
N LEU A 79 -16.19 6.55 7.08
CA LEU A 79 -17.12 5.59 7.68
C LEU A 79 -18.50 5.64 7.01
N SER A 80 -19.05 6.83 6.74
CA SER A 80 -20.31 6.98 6.01
C SER A 80 -20.26 6.39 4.60
N LEU A 81 -19.11 6.45 3.91
CA LEU A 81 -18.92 5.78 2.61
C LEU A 81 -18.96 4.24 2.75
N LEU A 82 -18.33 3.67 3.79
CA LEU A 82 -18.38 2.24 4.06
C LEU A 82 -19.81 1.77 4.41
N GLN A 83 -20.54 2.57 5.18
CA GLN A 83 -21.96 2.35 5.50
C GLN A 83 -22.84 2.40 4.25
N CYS A 84 -22.60 3.32 3.31
CA CYS A 84 -23.31 3.37 2.03
C CYS A 84 -23.12 2.07 1.22
N VAL A 85 -21.89 1.56 1.14
CA VAL A 85 -21.62 0.29 0.45
C VAL A 85 -22.35 -0.87 1.13
N THR A 86 -22.32 -0.92 2.46
CA THR A 86 -23.02 -1.94 3.25
C THR A 86 -24.52 -1.90 2.98
N SER A 87 -25.11 -0.71 2.98
CA SER A 87 -26.54 -0.49 2.75
C SER A 87 -26.97 -0.93 1.36
N LEU A 88 -26.17 -0.63 0.33
CA LEU A 88 -26.44 -1.08 -1.04
C LEU A 88 -26.31 -2.59 -1.18
N ARG A 89 -25.32 -3.21 -0.53
CA ARG A 89 -25.11 -4.67 -0.54
C ARG A 89 -26.29 -5.40 0.10
N ASN A 90 -26.85 -4.86 1.19
CA ASN A 90 -27.98 -5.44 1.90
C ASN A 90 -29.33 -5.11 1.27
N SER A 91 -29.36 -4.28 0.22
CA SER A 91 -30.61 -3.86 -0.40
C SER A 91 -31.16 -4.93 -1.36
N ASN A 92 -32.45 -5.23 -1.21
CA ASN A 92 -33.18 -6.11 -2.12
C ASN A 92 -33.63 -5.40 -3.42
N LYS A 93 -33.39 -4.09 -3.56
CA LYS A 93 -33.80 -3.31 -4.74
C LYS A 93 -32.82 -3.55 -5.90
N PRO A 94 -33.29 -3.98 -7.10
CA PRO A 94 -32.40 -4.21 -8.25
C PRO A 94 -31.62 -2.96 -8.68
N SER A 95 -32.22 -1.77 -8.55
CA SER A 95 -31.59 -0.49 -8.82
C SER A 95 -30.40 -0.18 -7.91
N ASN A 96 -30.42 -0.68 -6.67
CA ASN A 96 -29.32 -0.48 -5.73
C ASN A 96 -28.17 -1.43 -6.02
N GLN A 97 -28.48 -2.65 -6.44
CA GLN A 97 -27.47 -3.63 -6.87
C GLN A 97 -26.71 -3.16 -8.12
N SER A 98 -27.37 -2.50 -9.08
CA SER A 98 -26.70 -1.95 -10.26
C SER A 98 -25.76 -0.77 -9.95
N LEU A 99 -25.95 -0.09 -8.82
CA LEU A 99 -25.11 1.02 -8.36
C LEU A 99 -23.91 0.58 -7.51
N LEU A 100 -23.95 -0.64 -6.96
CA LEU A 100 -22.91 -1.16 -6.06
C LEU A 100 -21.55 -1.25 -6.75
N GLU A 101 -21.46 -1.93 -7.90
CA GLU A 101 -20.19 -2.11 -8.63
C GLU A 101 -19.57 -0.77 -9.08
N PRO A 102 -20.32 0.17 -9.67
CA PRO A 102 -19.82 1.52 -9.95
C PRO A 102 -19.24 2.22 -8.71
N LEU A 103 -19.92 2.14 -7.57
CA LEU A 103 -19.44 2.73 -6.32
C LEU A 103 -18.15 2.04 -5.83
N LEU A 104 -18.11 0.71 -5.80
CA LEU A 104 -16.93 -0.06 -5.40
C LEU A 104 -15.72 0.30 -6.26
N LYS A 105 -15.90 0.34 -7.59
CA LYS A 105 -14.84 0.73 -8.53
C LYS A 105 -14.33 2.15 -8.27
N LYS A 106 -15.23 3.08 -7.96
CA LYS A 106 -14.88 4.46 -7.65
C LYS A 106 -14.08 4.57 -6.35
N LEU A 107 -14.54 3.92 -5.29
CA LEU A 107 -13.86 3.91 -4.00
C LEU A 107 -12.49 3.24 -4.09
N ARG A 108 -12.40 2.12 -4.82
CA ARG A 108 -11.18 1.34 -5.05
C ARG A 108 -10.04 2.15 -5.66
N GLY A 109 -10.33 2.98 -6.66
CA GLY A 109 -9.31 3.76 -7.37
C GLY A 109 -9.04 5.17 -6.83
N SER A 110 -9.85 5.67 -5.90
CA SER A 110 -9.72 7.04 -5.38
C SER A 110 -8.85 7.06 -4.12
N LYS A 111 -8.07 8.14 -3.91
CA LYS A 111 -7.30 8.33 -2.67
C LYS A 111 -8.20 8.97 -1.62
N TRP A 112 -8.58 8.21 -0.60
CA TRP A 112 -9.46 8.70 0.47
C TRP A 112 -9.23 8.04 1.82
N LEU A 113 -8.49 6.93 1.87
CA LEU A 113 -8.13 6.29 3.12
C LEU A 113 -6.87 6.91 3.67
N LYS A 114 -6.97 7.51 4.86
CA LYS A 114 -5.80 7.93 5.64
C LYS A 114 -5.01 6.69 6.09
N THR A 115 -3.72 6.66 5.75
CA THR A 115 -2.74 5.68 6.23
C THR A 115 -1.61 6.40 6.96
N HIS A 116 -0.74 5.64 7.62
CA HIS A 116 0.50 6.19 8.19
C HIS A 116 1.50 6.68 7.12
N MET A 117 1.31 6.32 5.85
CA MET A 117 2.07 6.80 4.68
C MET A 117 1.30 7.80 3.80
N GLY A 118 0.40 8.58 4.42
CA GLY A 118 -0.44 9.58 3.75
C GLY A 118 -1.79 9.02 3.26
N TYR A 119 -2.52 9.79 2.44
CA TYR A 119 -3.77 9.33 1.85
C TYR A 119 -3.51 8.41 0.66
N ARG A 120 -4.14 7.24 0.67
CA ARG A 120 -3.98 6.18 -0.32
C ARG A 120 -5.32 5.72 -0.86
N SER A 121 -5.30 5.07 -2.01
CA SER A 121 -6.45 4.30 -2.47
C SER A 121 -6.55 3.01 -1.65
N PRO A 122 -7.73 2.40 -1.55
CA PRO A 122 -7.88 1.07 -0.95
C PRO A 122 -6.90 0.02 -1.49
N GLU A 123 -6.64 -0.01 -2.81
CA GLU A 123 -5.70 -0.97 -3.42
C GLU A 123 -4.25 -0.79 -2.95
N GLU A 124 -3.90 0.42 -2.53
CA GLU A 124 -2.59 0.81 -2.01
C GLU A 124 -2.55 0.82 -0.46
N SER A 125 -3.56 0.25 0.21
CA SER A 125 -3.69 0.29 1.67
C SER A 125 -3.69 -1.09 2.30
N VAL A 126 -3.20 -1.18 3.53
CA VAL A 126 -3.17 -2.42 4.30
C VAL A 126 -4.03 -2.27 5.55
N LEU A 127 -4.92 -3.24 5.80
CA LEU A 127 -5.56 -3.36 7.10
C LEU A 127 -4.59 -4.09 8.03
N TYR A 128 -4.21 -3.44 9.12
CA TYR A 128 -3.26 -3.99 10.08
C TYR A 128 -3.78 -5.27 10.76
N ASP A 129 -2.90 -6.26 10.90
CA ASP A 129 -3.11 -7.49 11.65
C ASP A 129 -2.12 -7.57 12.82
N ALA A 130 -2.60 -8.02 13.99
CA ALA A 130 -1.80 -8.15 15.21
C ALA A 130 -0.65 -9.16 15.05
N GLU A 131 -0.77 -10.14 14.14
CA GLU A 131 0.31 -11.08 13.83
C GLU A 131 1.57 -10.39 13.27
N TRP A 132 1.44 -9.15 12.79
CA TRP A 132 2.53 -8.39 12.17
C TRP A 132 3.18 -7.37 13.11
N GLU A 133 2.61 -7.16 14.31
CA GLU A 133 3.04 -6.13 15.27
C GLU A 133 4.49 -6.27 15.73
N CYS A 134 4.94 -7.51 15.91
CA CYS A 134 6.32 -7.78 16.32
C CYS A 134 7.33 -7.73 15.16
N HIS A 135 6.88 -7.44 13.94
CA HIS A 135 7.73 -7.47 12.74
C HIS A 135 7.77 -6.15 11.96
N LEU A 136 6.68 -5.41 11.92
CA LEU A 136 6.56 -4.15 11.18
C LEU A 136 6.10 -3.02 12.10
N ASN A 137 6.65 -1.84 11.87
CA ASN A 137 6.14 -0.60 12.45
C ASN A 137 5.06 0.00 11.54
N GLN A 138 4.26 0.91 12.09
CA GLN A 138 3.20 1.64 11.38
C GLN A 138 3.70 2.37 10.11
N LEU A 139 4.97 2.77 10.05
CA LEU A 139 5.58 3.47 8.91
C LEU A 139 6.31 2.54 7.93
N ASP A 140 6.24 1.22 8.10
CA ASP A 140 6.91 0.25 7.20
C ASP A 140 6.00 -0.22 6.06
N ALA A 141 4.69 0.01 6.16
CA ALA A 141 3.72 -0.25 5.10
C ALA A 141 2.59 0.81 5.16
N PRO A 142 1.72 0.93 4.14
CA PRO A 142 0.63 1.88 4.12
C PRO A 142 -0.55 1.35 4.95
N PHE A 143 -0.29 1.10 6.24
CA PHE A 143 -1.30 0.66 7.18
C PHE A 143 -2.35 1.75 7.39
N ILE A 144 -3.63 1.38 7.31
CA ILE A 144 -4.74 2.27 7.62
C ILE A 144 -4.55 2.81 9.04
N ASP A 145 -4.67 4.13 9.16
CA ASP A 145 -4.46 4.88 10.39
C ASP A 145 -5.66 4.66 11.33
N GLN A 146 -5.61 3.60 12.14
CA GLN A 146 -6.72 3.21 13.02
C GLN A 146 -6.90 4.19 14.19
N GLU A 147 -5.87 4.95 14.56
CA GLU A 147 -6.00 6.05 15.52
C GLU A 147 -6.85 7.18 14.94
N TYR A 148 -6.72 7.44 13.63
CA TYR A 148 -7.52 8.43 12.93
C TYR A 148 -8.96 7.97 12.64
N HIS A 149 -9.15 6.75 12.13
CA HIS A 149 -10.49 6.25 11.74
C HIS A 149 -11.26 5.59 12.89
N GLY A 150 -10.59 5.24 13.99
CA GLY A 150 -11.14 4.38 15.02
C GLY A 150 -11.10 2.90 14.65
N THR A 151 -11.76 2.08 15.45
CA THR A 151 -11.82 0.62 15.24
C THR A 151 -12.94 0.25 14.29
N PHE A 152 -12.59 -0.37 13.15
CA PHE A 152 -13.57 -0.90 12.21
C PHE A 152 -14.28 -2.14 12.76
N SER A 153 -15.60 -2.16 12.61
CA SER A 153 -16.46 -3.34 12.80
C SER A 153 -16.14 -4.45 11.78
N SER A 154 -16.65 -5.66 12.01
CA SER A 154 -16.49 -6.78 11.07
C SER A 154 -17.05 -6.44 9.68
N VAL A 155 -18.21 -5.78 9.64
CA VAL A 155 -18.88 -5.38 8.39
C VAL A 155 -18.04 -4.38 7.60
N GLU A 156 -17.47 -3.38 8.26
CA GLU A 156 -16.59 -2.39 7.61
C GLU A 156 -15.31 -3.04 7.10
N LYS A 157 -14.72 -3.97 7.85
CA LYS A 157 -13.55 -4.75 7.40
C LYS A 157 -13.85 -5.55 6.12
N ASP A 158 -15.04 -6.15 6.02
CA ASP A 158 -15.46 -6.88 4.82
C ASP A 158 -15.69 -5.95 3.63
N VAL A 159 -16.17 -4.73 3.86
CA VAL A 159 -16.26 -3.71 2.81
C VAL A 159 -14.86 -3.26 2.36
N LEU A 160 -13.97 -2.95 3.30
CA LEU A 160 -12.58 -2.56 3.03
C LEU A 160 -11.87 -3.62 2.16
N LYS A 161 -12.02 -4.90 2.48
CA LYS A 161 -11.54 -6.01 1.66
C LYS A 161 -12.13 -5.99 0.24
N ALA A 162 -13.45 -5.81 0.11
CA ALA A 162 -14.13 -5.80 -1.19
C ALA A 162 -13.71 -4.62 -2.09
N ILE A 163 -13.34 -3.49 -1.50
CA ILE A 163 -12.79 -2.34 -2.25
C ILE A 163 -11.28 -2.43 -2.50
N GLY A 164 -10.61 -3.49 -2.05
CA GLY A 164 -9.23 -3.79 -2.43
C GLY A 164 -8.17 -3.55 -1.36
N VAL A 165 -8.56 -3.22 -0.11
CA VAL A 165 -7.62 -3.14 1.02
C VAL A 165 -6.99 -4.51 1.26
N LYS A 166 -5.66 -4.52 1.37
CA LYS A 166 -4.90 -5.76 1.54
C LYS A 166 -5.03 -6.26 2.97
N THR A 167 -5.37 -7.54 3.09
CA THR A 167 -5.54 -8.23 4.38
C THR A 167 -4.90 -9.61 4.39
N ASP A 168 -4.73 -10.21 3.21
CA ASP A 168 -3.96 -11.45 3.03
C ASP A 168 -2.45 -11.15 3.03
N ILE A 169 -1.68 -12.08 3.60
CA ILE A 169 -0.24 -11.93 3.76
C ILE A 169 0.52 -11.91 2.42
N GLU A 170 0.07 -12.65 1.40
CA GLU A 170 0.70 -12.66 0.08
C GLU A 170 0.51 -11.30 -0.61
N GLU A 171 -0.71 -10.77 -0.56
CA GLU A 171 -1.01 -9.44 -1.09
C GLU A 171 -0.25 -8.33 -0.34
N VAL A 172 -0.16 -8.42 0.98
CA VAL A 172 0.57 -7.46 1.81
C VAL A 172 2.06 -7.49 1.51
N CYS A 173 2.69 -8.68 1.46
CA CYS A 173 4.10 -8.80 1.09
C CYS A 173 4.35 -8.25 -0.33
N THR A 174 3.44 -8.51 -1.26
CA THR A 174 3.52 -7.98 -2.63
C THR A 174 3.46 -6.46 -2.63
N LEU A 175 2.50 -5.84 -1.93
CA LEU A 175 2.40 -4.38 -1.85
C LEU A 175 3.64 -3.75 -1.19
N ILE A 176 4.10 -4.31 -0.07
CA ILE A 176 5.31 -3.86 0.63
C ILE A 176 6.53 -3.95 -0.31
N SER A 177 6.67 -5.02 -1.07
CA SER A 177 7.79 -5.16 -2.03
C SER A 177 7.79 -4.07 -3.11
N GLN A 178 6.63 -3.59 -3.53
CA GLN A 178 6.48 -2.55 -4.56
C GLN A 178 6.87 -1.16 -4.05
N ILE A 179 6.63 -0.89 -2.77
CA ILE A 179 6.97 0.40 -2.14
C ILE A 179 8.32 0.37 -1.42
N LEU A 180 8.98 -0.78 -1.34
CA LEU A 180 10.22 -0.99 -0.61
C LEU A 180 11.28 0.08 -0.90
N THR A 181 11.46 0.44 -2.17
CA THR A 181 12.46 1.43 -2.61
C THR A 181 12.13 2.89 -2.25
N SER A 182 10.92 3.15 -1.74
CA SER A 182 10.55 4.46 -1.21
C SER A 182 11.09 4.70 0.21
N HIS A 183 11.52 3.65 0.90
CA HIS A 183 12.15 3.77 2.21
C HIS A 183 13.60 4.22 2.10
N THR A 184 14.03 5.00 3.08
CA THR A 184 15.40 5.53 3.18
C THR A 184 16.07 5.24 4.52
N GLN A 185 15.32 4.65 5.47
CA GLN A 185 15.81 4.33 6.80
C GLN A 185 16.21 2.86 6.87
N THR A 186 17.47 2.60 7.21
CA THR A 186 18.01 1.24 7.30
C THR A 186 17.19 0.36 8.25
N CYS A 187 16.76 0.88 9.40
CA CYS A 187 15.98 0.11 10.38
C CYS A 187 14.61 -0.35 9.83
N SER A 188 13.92 0.50 9.05
CA SER A 188 12.66 0.13 8.37
C SER A 188 12.90 -0.93 7.31
N ILE A 189 13.93 -0.75 6.49
CA ILE A 189 14.24 -1.68 5.40
C ILE A 189 14.63 -3.06 5.96
N MET A 190 15.39 -3.11 7.06
CA MET A 190 15.72 -4.36 7.74
C MET A 190 14.48 -5.07 8.30
N ARG A 191 13.54 -4.34 8.91
CA ARG A 191 12.27 -4.92 9.37
C ARG A 191 11.46 -5.47 8.20
N ILE A 192 11.38 -4.73 7.10
CA ILE A 192 10.69 -5.17 5.89
C ILE A 192 11.35 -6.42 5.28
N TYR A 193 12.67 -6.47 5.15
CA TYR A 193 13.36 -7.67 4.64
C TYR A 193 13.11 -8.89 5.51
N ARG A 194 13.19 -8.77 6.83
CA ARG A 194 12.87 -9.86 7.76
C ARG A 194 11.41 -10.29 7.65
N PHE A 195 10.49 -9.35 7.48
CA PHE A 195 9.08 -9.66 7.29
C PHE A 195 8.85 -10.46 6.01
N LEU A 196 9.40 -9.97 4.88
CA LEU A 196 9.27 -10.66 3.59
C LEU A 196 9.95 -12.04 3.60
N GLU A 197 11.11 -12.17 4.25
CA GLU A 197 11.80 -13.45 4.44
C GLU A 197 10.97 -14.43 5.27
N LYS A 198 10.44 -13.98 6.42
CA LYS A 198 9.62 -14.79 7.33
C LYS A 198 8.42 -15.40 6.59
N PHE A 199 7.76 -14.62 5.75
CA PHE A 199 6.62 -15.06 4.96
C PHE A 199 6.99 -15.63 3.59
N LYS A 200 8.28 -15.87 3.35
CA LYS A 200 8.84 -16.52 2.15
C LYS A 200 8.33 -15.87 0.86
N TRP A 201 8.21 -14.54 0.87
CA TRP A 201 7.74 -13.81 -0.29
C TRP A 201 8.65 -14.06 -1.49
N THR A 202 8.04 -14.24 -2.66
CA THR A 202 8.76 -14.38 -3.92
C THR A 202 8.14 -13.46 -4.97
N PRO A 203 8.97 -12.85 -5.84
CA PRO A 203 8.46 -12.04 -6.93
C PRO A 203 7.69 -12.90 -7.95
N LYS A 204 6.47 -12.50 -8.30
CA LYS A 204 5.64 -13.23 -9.29
C LYS A 204 6.27 -13.30 -10.69
N PHE A 205 7.10 -12.31 -11.04
CA PHE A 205 7.77 -12.21 -12.34
C PHE A 205 9.23 -11.77 -12.16
N PRO A 206 10.14 -12.67 -11.77
CA PRO A 206 11.52 -12.31 -11.43
C PRO A 206 12.26 -11.63 -12.61
N GLY A 207 12.00 -12.03 -13.86
CA GLY A 207 12.71 -11.49 -15.03
C GLY A 207 12.29 -10.09 -15.52
N ASN A 208 11.19 -9.52 -15.02
CA ASN A 208 10.63 -8.27 -15.56
C ASN A 208 10.91 -7.04 -14.69
N TYR A 209 11.46 -7.23 -13.50
CA TYR A 209 11.71 -6.15 -12.55
C TYR A 209 13.20 -6.04 -12.26
N ILE A 210 13.72 -4.82 -12.41
CA ILE A 210 15.06 -4.47 -11.94
C ILE A 210 14.94 -4.22 -10.44
N TYR A 211 15.38 -5.19 -9.65
CA TYR A 211 15.38 -5.08 -8.21
C TYR A 211 16.58 -4.25 -7.72
N ASN A 212 16.29 -3.35 -6.79
CA ASN A 212 17.32 -2.66 -6.02
C ASN A 212 17.47 -3.34 -4.66
N VAL A 213 18.70 -3.37 -4.17
CA VAL A 213 19.06 -3.85 -2.85
C VAL A 213 19.57 -2.67 -2.05
N TRP A 214 19.17 -2.59 -0.79
CA TRP A 214 19.64 -1.53 0.09
C TRP A 214 21.06 -1.82 0.54
N ILE A 215 21.90 -0.79 0.58
CA ILE A 215 23.25 -0.84 1.16
C ILE A 215 23.28 0.16 2.32
N PRO A 216 23.28 -0.32 3.57
CA PRO A 216 23.44 0.54 4.74
C PRO A 216 24.72 1.37 4.66
N ASP A 217 24.65 2.62 5.09
CA ASP A 217 25.86 3.42 5.30
C ASP A 217 26.59 2.95 6.56
N GLN A 218 27.91 2.79 6.49
CA GLN A 218 28.72 2.37 7.63
C GLN A 218 29.03 3.52 8.60
N HIS A 219 28.88 4.77 8.15
CA HIS A 219 29.18 5.98 8.92
C HIS A 219 27.91 6.70 9.40
N ASP A 220 26.77 6.47 8.76
CA ASP A 220 25.45 6.92 9.20
C ASP A 220 24.55 5.72 9.52
N THR A 221 24.35 5.47 10.82
CA THR A 221 23.58 4.32 11.32
C THR A 221 22.10 4.32 10.89
N GLY A 222 21.56 5.45 10.43
CA GLY A 222 20.19 5.54 9.91
C GLY A 222 20.09 5.46 8.39
N GLY A 223 21.15 5.85 7.69
CA GLY A 223 21.18 6.06 6.25
C GLY A 223 21.67 4.87 5.43
N GLY A 224 21.73 5.08 4.11
CA GLY A 224 22.15 4.10 3.13
C GLY A 224 21.70 4.49 1.73
N LYS A 225 21.84 3.56 0.78
CA LYS A 225 21.46 3.79 -0.61
C LYS A 225 20.89 2.53 -1.27
N TRP A 226 19.96 2.74 -2.19
CA TRP A 226 19.50 1.70 -3.10
C TRP A 226 20.51 1.53 -4.24
N VAL A 227 20.96 0.29 -4.48
CA VAL A 227 21.82 -0.07 -5.62
C VAL A 227 21.19 -1.19 -6.41
N TYR A 228 21.49 -1.26 -7.70
CA TYR A 228 21.02 -2.37 -8.53
C TYR A 228 21.60 -3.71 -8.07
N TRP A 229 20.80 -4.79 -8.15
CA TRP A 229 21.21 -6.13 -7.72
C TRP A 229 22.51 -6.63 -8.36
N TRP A 230 22.80 -6.25 -9.62
CA TRP A 230 24.03 -6.65 -10.32
C TRP A 230 25.30 -5.94 -9.84
N ASN A 231 25.16 -4.97 -8.93
CA ASN A 231 26.25 -4.35 -8.18
C ASN A 231 26.44 -5.01 -6.80
N CYS A 232 25.71 -6.08 -6.50
CA CYS A 232 25.78 -6.81 -5.23
C CYS A 232 26.26 -8.25 -5.44
N ILE A 233 26.84 -8.82 -4.40
CA ILE A 233 27.20 -10.23 -4.28
C ILE A 233 26.89 -10.68 -2.85
N LEU A 234 26.49 -11.93 -2.63
CA LEU A 234 26.28 -12.42 -1.25
C LEU A 234 27.58 -12.42 -0.46
N HIS A 235 28.65 -12.99 -1.04
CA HIS A 235 29.91 -13.25 -0.35
C HIS A 235 31.11 -12.82 -1.19
N ASP A 236 31.95 -11.93 -0.66
CA ASP A 236 33.26 -11.61 -1.26
C ASP A 236 34.39 -12.10 -0.35
N ARG A 237 34.61 -13.42 -0.34
CA ARG A 237 35.53 -14.10 0.61
C ARG A 237 36.97 -13.61 0.53
N SER A 238 37.41 -13.15 -0.63
CA SER A 238 38.76 -12.65 -0.88
C SER A 238 38.85 -11.12 -0.90
N ASN A 239 37.72 -10.42 -0.66
CA ASN A 239 37.58 -8.98 -0.87
C ASN A 239 38.05 -8.54 -2.28
N LEU A 240 37.94 -9.44 -3.26
CA LEU A 240 38.47 -9.28 -4.62
C LEU A 240 37.73 -8.19 -5.39
N PHE A 241 36.43 -8.05 -5.12
CA PHE A 241 35.56 -7.09 -5.79
C PHE A 241 35.26 -5.89 -4.90
N GLY A 242 35.97 -5.72 -3.77
CA GLY A 242 35.59 -4.82 -2.68
C GLY A 242 35.25 -3.38 -3.09
N SER A 243 35.93 -2.81 -4.09
CA SER A 243 35.66 -1.47 -4.65
C SER A 243 34.61 -1.44 -5.77
N HIS A 244 34.27 -2.60 -6.34
CA HIS A 244 33.42 -2.76 -7.52
C HIS A 244 32.02 -3.28 -7.20
N LEU A 245 31.89 -4.10 -6.15
CA LEU A 245 30.64 -4.73 -5.74
C LEU A 245 30.40 -4.62 -4.23
N HIS A 246 29.13 -4.62 -3.86
CA HIS A 246 28.70 -4.64 -2.48
C HIS A 246 28.50 -6.07 -2.00
N ALA A 247 29.39 -6.55 -1.11
CA ALA A 247 29.26 -7.84 -0.44
C ALA A 247 28.21 -7.75 0.68
N LEU A 248 27.09 -8.45 0.51
CA LEU A 248 25.91 -8.32 1.38
C LEU A 248 26.11 -8.97 2.76
N ASP A 249 26.96 -9.98 2.87
CA ASP A 249 27.34 -10.61 4.14
C ASP A 249 28.05 -9.68 5.13
N LYS A 250 28.51 -8.51 4.68
CA LYS A 250 29.05 -7.45 5.53
C LYS A 250 27.96 -6.60 6.20
N TYR A 251 26.74 -6.61 5.68
CA TYR A 251 25.65 -5.73 6.10
C TYR A 251 24.46 -6.46 6.70
N TYR A 252 24.25 -7.72 6.28
CA TYR A 252 23.05 -8.49 6.61
C TYR A 252 23.39 -9.75 7.41
N GLU A 253 22.45 -10.16 8.27
CA GLU A 253 22.49 -11.42 8.99
C GLU A 253 22.43 -12.62 8.01
N LYS A 254 23.08 -13.73 8.38
CA LYS A 254 23.29 -14.87 7.49
C LYS A 254 21.98 -15.48 6.99
N GLU A 255 20.94 -15.39 7.80
CA GLU A 255 19.60 -15.88 7.57
C GLU A 255 18.90 -15.13 6.44
N LEU A 256 19.19 -13.83 6.25
CA LEU A 256 18.61 -13.02 5.17
C LEU A 256 19.27 -13.25 3.81
N LEU A 257 20.52 -13.72 3.77
CA LEU A 257 21.30 -13.81 2.52
C LEU A 257 20.65 -14.74 1.47
N PRO A 258 20.17 -15.96 1.82
CA PRO A 258 19.46 -16.82 0.86
C PRO A 258 18.20 -16.17 0.31
N PHE A 259 17.45 -15.44 1.15
CA PHE A 259 16.28 -14.70 0.72
C PHE A 259 16.64 -13.56 -0.24
N LEU A 260 17.67 -12.76 0.06
CA LEU A 260 18.13 -11.68 -0.82
C LEU A 260 18.59 -12.21 -2.20
N SER A 261 19.25 -13.36 -2.22
CA SER A 261 19.60 -14.07 -3.45
C SER A 261 18.36 -14.48 -4.25
N MET A 262 17.44 -15.20 -3.61
CA MET A 262 16.24 -15.73 -4.27
C MET A 262 15.29 -14.63 -4.76
N ALA A 263 14.98 -13.67 -3.89
CA ALA A 263 13.95 -12.66 -4.15
C ALA A 263 14.45 -11.49 -5.00
N PHE A 264 15.73 -11.11 -4.88
CA PHE A 264 16.31 -9.94 -5.57
C PHE A 264 17.37 -10.33 -6.61
N GLN A 265 17.56 -11.63 -6.90
CA GLN A 265 18.50 -12.16 -7.89
C GLN A 265 19.97 -11.81 -7.63
N VAL A 266 20.33 -11.56 -6.36
CA VAL A 266 21.72 -11.30 -6.00
C VAL A 266 22.54 -12.58 -6.18
N ALA A 267 23.63 -12.49 -6.92
CA ALA A 267 24.47 -13.66 -7.18
C ALA A 267 25.18 -14.15 -5.90
N GLU A 268 25.11 -15.45 -5.64
CA GLU A 268 25.93 -16.10 -4.61
C GLU A 268 27.39 -16.24 -5.07
N VAL A 269 27.58 -16.59 -6.34
CA VAL A 269 28.86 -16.71 -7.01
C VAL A 269 28.83 -15.86 -8.28
N LEU A 270 29.89 -15.10 -8.53
CA LEU A 270 29.97 -14.26 -9.73
C LEU A 270 30.17 -15.09 -10.99
N SER A 271 29.59 -14.62 -12.09
CA SER A 271 29.85 -15.18 -13.41
C SER A 271 31.27 -14.83 -13.87
N PHE A 272 31.84 -15.69 -14.71
CA PHE A 272 33.16 -15.45 -15.33
C PHE A 272 33.27 -14.07 -16.00
N ASN A 273 32.18 -13.57 -16.60
CA ASN A 273 32.14 -12.25 -17.23
C ASN A 273 32.48 -11.11 -16.24
N LYS A 274 32.06 -11.21 -14.97
CA LYS A 274 32.40 -10.20 -13.96
C LYS A 274 33.88 -10.20 -13.60
N TYR A 275 34.53 -11.37 -13.64
CA TYR A 275 35.99 -11.46 -13.51
C TYR A 275 36.70 -10.84 -14.72
N LEU A 276 36.20 -11.05 -15.94
CA LEU A 276 36.73 -10.39 -17.13
C LEU A 276 36.59 -8.87 -17.07
N ASP A 277 35.44 -8.36 -16.59
CA ASP A 277 35.23 -6.93 -16.40
C ASP A 277 36.25 -6.33 -15.42
N LEU A 278 36.47 -7.00 -14.28
CA LEU A 278 37.48 -6.61 -13.29
C LEU A 278 38.89 -6.58 -13.89
N TRP A 279 39.26 -7.62 -14.64
CA TRP A 279 40.55 -7.67 -15.34
C TRP A 279 40.69 -6.53 -16.35
N ASN A 280 39.65 -6.25 -17.13
CA ASN A 280 39.67 -5.16 -18.10
C ASN A 280 39.84 -3.79 -17.45
N ASP A 281 39.26 -3.57 -16.27
CA ASP A 281 39.42 -2.33 -15.53
C ASP A 281 40.85 -2.18 -14.95
N TRP A 282 41.46 -3.27 -14.48
CA TRP A 282 42.88 -3.31 -14.10
C TRP A 282 43.80 -3.06 -15.31
N ALA A 283 43.57 -3.75 -16.42
CA ALA A 283 44.38 -3.65 -17.63
C ALA A 283 44.33 -2.24 -18.27
N ARG A 284 43.20 -1.53 -18.09
CA ARG A 284 43.03 -0.14 -18.56
C ARG A 284 43.55 0.90 -17.57
N GLY A 285 44.10 0.49 -16.43
CA GLY A 285 44.67 1.38 -15.40
C GLY A 285 43.62 2.23 -14.67
N LYS A 286 42.34 1.84 -14.71
CA LYS A 286 41.27 2.57 -13.99
C LYS A 286 41.36 2.37 -12.47
N GLN A 287 41.83 1.20 -12.05
CA GLN A 287 42.21 0.86 -10.68
C GLN A 287 43.39 -0.12 -10.72
N GLN A 288 44.32 -0.04 -9.77
CA GLN A 288 45.44 -0.96 -9.68
C GLN A 288 45.10 -2.06 -8.67
N GLY A 289 45.03 -3.31 -9.12
CA GLY A 289 44.82 -4.45 -8.23
C GLY A 289 46.00 -4.64 -7.28
N SER A 290 45.72 -4.85 -6.01
CA SER A 290 46.71 -5.24 -5.01
C SER A 290 47.26 -6.64 -5.28
N PRO A 291 48.46 -6.98 -4.78
CA PRO A 291 49.02 -8.33 -4.93
C PRO A 291 48.08 -9.43 -4.40
N ALA A 292 47.34 -9.17 -3.32
CA ALA A 292 46.39 -10.12 -2.74
C ALA A 292 45.15 -10.35 -3.63
N GLU A 293 44.63 -9.28 -4.25
CA GLU A 293 43.53 -9.36 -5.23
C GLU A 293 43.98 -10.13 -6.48
N LEU A 294 45.18 -9.88 -6.99
CA LEU A 294 45.74 -10.61 -8.13
C LEU A 294 45.92 -12.10 -7.82
N THR A 295 46.45 -12.45 -6.64
CA THR A 295 46.56 -13.86 -6.21
C THR A 295 45.19 -14.53 -6.13
N SER A 296 44.20 -13.84 -5.56
CA SER A 296 42.84 -14.37 -5.44
C SER A 296 42.15 -14.53 -6.80
N PHE A 297 42.34 -13.56 -7.70
CA PHE A 297 41.85 -13.61 -9.08
C PHE A 297 42.41 -14.82 -9.83
N TRP A 298 43.73 -14.98 -9.84
CA TRP A 298 44.37 -16.10 -10.54
C TRP A 298 44.07 -17.46 -9.90
N GLY A 299 43.88 -17.51 -8.58
CA GLY A 299 43.38 -18.69 -7.89
C GLY A 299 42.05 -19.16 -8.48
N TYR A 300 41.06 -18.26 -8.58
CA TYR A 300 39.75 -18.58 -9.17
C TYR A 300 39.86 -19.02 -10.64
N ILE A 301 40.63 -18.29 -11.46
CA ILE A 301 40.84 -18.62 -12.88
C ILE A 301 41.54 -19.97 -13.07
N SER A 302 42.37 -20.39 -12.11
CA SER A 302 43.06 -21.69 -12.19
C SER A 302 42.16 -22.88 -11.79
N GLU A 303 41.10 -22.62 -11.03
CA GLU A 303 40.19 -23.65 -10.50
C GLU A 303 38.93 -23.86 -11.37
N ASN A 304 38.67 -22.99 -12.37
CA ASN A 304 37.51 -23.02 -13.26
C ASN A 304 37.92 -22.94 -14.72
#